data_AF-A0AAW5SGH9-F1
#
_entry.id   AF-A0AAW5SGH9-F1
#
_cell.length_a   1.000
_cell.length_b   1.000
_cell.length_c   1.000
_cell.angle_alpha   90.00
_cell.angle_beta   90.00
_cell.angle_gamma   90.00
#
_symmetry.space_group_name_H-M   'P 1'
#
loop_
_entity.id
_entity.type
_entity.pdbx_description
1 polymer ?
#
loop_
_entity_poly.entity_id
_entity_poly.type
_entity_poly.pdbx_seq_one_letter_code
_entity_poly.pdbx_strand_id
1 'polypeptide(L)'
;MAPLPAPGAAPASPIPLGPPPTPPPAAPVAPAANVGPSVPPGTAAPGASTVGAPAPVPVSAARAQREAIAAATLRRPGSDPAQLAQRIAAALNVGITDMGFYWVTGLAKDGTIVVANNYGLGYIPDDVKLPDRVKMATADEGIPAHVRGSWATYPILALHGWAQHHNTELRAVIATEDQLKGFDPGAPRIILHPDDIPDSGQMAGRHRLQVISPDAASKLAAITPTGLSEVLPPPPTDATPPEDRRALLWFEVFRPLLSNSPDRAPVQLQCFITYADHAQELALHRAHNATDAADQRAAIADWIYWQHLSVLMQDAIATDATV
;
A
#
# COMPACT_ATOMS: atom_id res chain seq x y z
N MET A 1 -60.00 -7.52 25.98
CA MET A 1 -59.75 -6.08 26.25
C MET A 1 -58.37 -5.98 26.86
N ALA A 2 -57.38 -5.59 26.06
CA ALA A 2 -56.01 -5.29 26.48
C ALA A 2 -55.76 -3.80 26.21
N PRO A 3 -55.02 -3.07 27.05
CA PRO A 3 -54.86 -1.63 26.91
C PRO A 3 -53.83 -1.26 25.82
N LEU A 4 -54.06 -0.13 25.16
CA LEU A 4 -53.20 0.51 24.17
C LEU A 4 -51.96 1.17 24.84
N PRO A 5 -50.82 1.29 24.14
CA PRO A 5 -49.62 1.95 24.66
C PRO A 5 -49.70 3.49 24.60
N ALA A 6 -49.09 4.15 25.58
CA ALA A 6 -48.99 5.61 25.69
C ALA A 6 -47.86 6.21 24.81
N PRO A 7 -47.93 7.49 24.40
CA PRO A 7 -46.95 8.09 23.51
C PRO A 7 -45.77 8.75 24.24
N GLY A 8 -44.57 8.55 23.68
CA GLY A 8 -43.49 9.55 23.49
C GLY A 8 -42.72 10.10 24.70
N ALA A 9 -41.41 9.79 24.77
CA ALA A 9 -40.42 10.62 25.47
C ALA A 9 -39.51 11.31 24.44
N ALA A 10 -39.34 12.63 24.57
CA ALA A 10 -38.51 13.47 23.70
C ALA A 10 -37.00 13.31 24.01
N PRO A 11 -36.11 13.53 23.02
CA PRO A 11 -34.67 13.44 23.23
C PRO A 11 -34.13 14.61 24.07
N ALA A 12 -33.16 14.32 24.93
CA ALA A 12 -32.49 15.29 25.79
C ALA A 12 -31.63 16.27 24.97
N SER A 13 -31.61 17.54 25.39
CA SER A 13 -30.82 18.60 24.77
C SER A 13 -29.31 18.47 25.08
N PRO A 14 -28.41 18.83 24.15
CA PRO A 14 -26.97 18.75 24.35
C PRO A 14 -26.46 19.84 25.31
N ILE A 15 -25.50 19.46 26.15
CA ILE A 15 -24.80 20.34 27.11
C ILE A 15 -23.74 21.17 26.35
N PRO A 16 -23.64 22.50 26.58
CA PRO A 16 -22.64 23.32 25.90
C PRO A 16 -21.25 23.12 26.52
N LEU A 17 -20.28 22.75 25.68
CA LEU A 17 -18.85 22.71 26.04
C LEU A 17 -18.28 24.13 26.02
N GLY A 18 -17.69 24.55 27.14
CA GLY A 18 -16.99 25.84 27.25
C GLY A 18 -15.69 25.87 26.43
N PRO A 19 -15.11 27.07 26.19
CA PRO A 19 -13.92 27.22 25.37
C PRO A 19 -12.69 26.55 26.03
N PRO A 20 -11.74 26.04 25.23
CA PRO A 20 -10.56 25.34 25.73
C PRO A 20 -9.61 26.29 26.49
N PRO A 21 -8.90 25.79 27.52
CA PRO A 21 -7.93 26.59 28.25
C PRO A 21 -6.70 26.92 27.41
N THR A 22 -6.17 28.13 27.60
CA THR A 22 -4.97 28.65 26.93
C THR A 22 -3.71 27.99 27.49
N PRO A 23 -2.75 27.58 26.66
CA PRO A 23 -1.52 26.94 27.14
C PRO A 23 -0.58 27.96 27.83
N PRO A 24 0.22 27.52 28.82
CA PRO A 24 1.17 28.39 29.52
C PRO A 24 2.37 28.76 28.62
N PRO A 25 3.02 29.91 28.88
CA PRO A 25 4.16 30.37 28.08
C PRO A 25 5.41 29.49 28.31
N ALA A 26 6.18 29.28 27.24
CA ALA A 26 7.40 28.49 27.25
C ALA A 26 8.52 29.16 28.07
N ALA A 27 9.21 28.36 28.88
CA ALA A 27 10.37 28.81 29.65
C ALA A 27 11.63 29.00 28.76
N PRO A 28 12.57 29.88 29.14
CA PRO A 28 13.76 30.16 28.35
C PRO A 28 14.73 28.95 28.34
N VAL A 29 15.28 28.64 27.17
CA VAL A 29 16.26 27.56 26.98
C VAL A 29 17.67 28.09 27.30
N ALA A 30 18.41 27.41 28.19
CA ALA A 30 19.81 27.72 28.47
C ALA A 30 20.75 27.08 27.41
N PRO A 31 21.93 27.67 27.14
CA PRO A 31 22.85 27.15 26.13
C PRO A 31 23.53 25.85 26.58
N ALA A 32 23.67 24.89 25.66
CA ALA A 32 24.26 23.58 25.91
C ALA A 32 25.78 23.64 26.17
N ALA A 33 26.24 22.90 27.18
CA ALA A 33 27.64 22.60 27.40
C ALA A 33 27.99 21.22 26.83
N ASN A 34 29.05 21.17 26.02
CA ASN A 34 29.64 19.95 25.45
C ASN A 34 30.26 19.06 26.54
N VAL A 35 29.73 17.86 26.78
CA VAL A 35 30.48 16.70 27.27
C VAL A 35 29.79 15.40 26.80
N GLY A 36 30.48 14.56 26.01
CA GLY A 36 30.05 13.17 25.74
C GLY A 36 30.38 12.26 26.94
N PRO A 37 29.70 11.11 27.10
CA PRO A 37 30.08 9.95 26.31
C PRO A 37 28.92 9.05 25.83
N SER A 38 29.31 8.14 24.93
CA SER A 38 28.59 7.11 24.19
C SER A 38 27.54 6.28 24.94
N VAL A 39 26.36 6.16 24.32
CA VAL A 39 25.25 5.23 24.64
C VAL A 39 24.99 4.37 23.38
N PRO A 40 24.70 3.05 23.48
CA PRO A 40 24.46 2.20 22.31
C PRO A 40 23.15 2.58 21.60
N PRO A 41 22.97 2.24 20.31
CA PRO A 41 21.76 2.63 19.59
C PRO A 41 20.55 1.86 20.13
N GLY A 42 19.71 2.57 20.88
CA GLY A 42 18.34 2.15 21.17
C GLY A 42 17.52 2.20 19.90
N THR A 43 16.80 1.12 19.61
CA THR A 43 15.83 1.02 18.53
C THR A 43 14.76 2.11 18.66
N ALA A 44 14.73 3.01 17.69
CA ALA A 44 13.72 4.06 17.61
C ALA A 44 12.33 3.45 17.41
N ALA A 45 11.35 3.94 18.16
CA ALA A 45 9.94 3.67 17.92
C ALA A 45 9.52 4.16 16.52
N PRO A 46 8.74 3.39 15.74
CA PRO A 46 8.30 3.83 14.42
C PRO A 46 7.20 4.89 14.61
N GLY A 47 7.51 6.15 14.31
CA GLY A 47 6.52 7.23 14.40
C GLY A 47 7.04 8.67 14.38
N ALA A 48 8.35 8.90 14.46
CA ALA A 48 8.91 10.24 14.34
C ALA A 48 9.47 10.47 12.93
N SER A 49 8.72 11.16 12.07
CA SER A 49 9.24 11.70 10.81
C SER A 49 10.22 12.84 11.10
N THR A 50 11.49 12.51 11.30
CA THR A 50 12.57 13.46 11.06
C THR A 50 12.74 13.58 9.54
N VAL A 51 12.65 14.78 8.99
CA VAL A 51 12.96 15.05 7.57
C VAL A 51 14.46 14.84 7.36
N GLY A 52 14.86 13.58 7.25
CA GLY A 52 16.15 13.13 6.74
C GLY A 52 16.07 12.91 5.23
N ALA A 53 17.23 12.81 4.57
CA ALA A 53 17.28 12.44 3.16
C ALA A 53 16.50 11.12 2.93
N PRO A 54 15.74 10.99 1.83
CA PRO A 54 14.98 9.77 1.55
C PRO A 54 15.93 8.57 1.53
N ALA A 55 15.50 7.47 2.14
CA ALA A 55 16.28 6.25 2.18
C ALA A 55 16.65 5.78 0.76
N PRO A 56 17.88 5.27 0.56
CA PRO A 56 18.35 4.88 -0.76
C PRO A 56 17.54 3.69 -1.30
N VAL A 57 17.14 3.76 -2.57
CA VAL A 57 16.55 2.64 -3.33
C VAL A 57 17.68 1.79 -3.89
N PRO A 58 17.63 0.44 -3.78
CA PRO A 58 18.69 -0.44 -4.27
C PRO A 58 18.90 -0.29 -5.78
N VAL A 59 20.14 -0.51 -6.22
CA VAL A 59 20.56 -0.48 -7.63
C VAL A 59 21.50 -1.64 -7.92
N SER A 60 21.45 -2.16 -9.14
CA SER A 60 22.42 -3.17 -9.57
C SER A 60 23.82 -2.56 -9.75
N ALA A 61 24.85 -3.40 -9.69
CA ALA A 61 26.24 -2.97 -9.89
C ALA A 61 26.46 -2.37 -11.30
N ALA A 62 25.92 -3.02 -12.34
CA ALA A 62 25.99 -2.54 -13.71
C ALA A 62 25.30 -1.17 -13.88
N ARG A 63 24.19 -0.94 -13.17
CA ARG A 63 23.53 0.36 -13.15
C ARG A 63 24.35 1.42 -12.43
N ALA A 64 24.85 1.12 -11.24
CA ALA A 64 25.69 2.03 -10.48
C ALA A 64 26.91 2.50 -11.28
N GLN A 65 27.54 1.58 -12.04
CA GLN A 65 28.66 1.92 -12.92
C GLN A 65 28.23 2.88 -14.05
N ARG A 66 27.12 2.60 -14.73
CA ARG A 66 26.60 3.47 -15.80
C ARG A 66 26.25 4.87 -15.28
N GLU A 67 25.66 4.96 -14.10
CA GLU A 67 25.33 6.23 -13.45
C GLU A 67 26.59 7.00 -13.02
N ALA A 68 27.63 6.33 -12.51
CA ALA A 68 28.90 6.97 -12.18
C ALA A 68 29.58 7.58 -13.42
N ILE A 69 29.57 6.85 -14.55
CA ILE A 69 30.10 7.36 -15.82
C ILE A 69 29.27 8.56 -16.31
N ALA A 70 27.94 8.48 -16.22
CA ALA A 70 27.05 9.57 -16.62
C ALA A 70 27.27 10.82 -15.74
N ALA A 71 27.42 10.67 -14.43
CA ALA A 71 27.70 11.77 -13.52
C ALA A 71 29.07 12.42 -13.76
N ALA A 72 30.08 11.61 -14.13
CA ALA A 72 31.41 12.11 -14.50
C ALA A 72 31.42 12.89 -15.82
N THR A 73 30.50 12.56 -16.74
CA THR A 73 30.44 13.15 -18.09
C THR A 73 29.43 14.29 -18.21
N LEU A 74 28.35 14.26 -17.43
CA LEU A 74 27.29 15.27 -17.40
C LEU A 74 27.27 15.94 -16.02
N ARG A 75 27.69 17.21 -15.94
CA ARG A 75 27.49 18.05 -14.75
C ARG A 75 25.99 18.38 -14.58
N ARG A 76 25.16 17.40 -14.22
CA ARG A 76 23.75 17.61 -13.89
C ARG A 76 23.60 17.83 -12.38
N PRO A 77 23.06 18.97 -11.92
CA PRO A 77 22.70 19.14 -10.52
C PRO A 77 21.32 18.52 -10.26
N GLY A 78 21.20 17.70 -9.21
CA GLY A 78 19.92 17.21 -8.67
C GLY A 78 19.56 15.77 -9.03
N SER A 79 18.80 15.10 -8.14
CA SER A 79 18.28 13.75 -8.40
C SER A 79 17.21 13.81 -9.50
N ASP A 80 17.44 13.15 -10.62
CA ASP A 80 16.46 13.04 -11.70
C ASP A 80 15.28 12.15 -11.27
N PRO A 81 14.02 12.65 -11.25
CA PRO A 81 12.84 11.85 -10.94
C PRO A 81 12.72 10.61 -11.81
N ALA A 82 13.21 10.65 -13.06
CA ALA A 82 13.20 9.49 -13.94
C ALA A 82 14.17 8.40 -13.50
N GLN A 83 15.37 8.76 -13.01
CA GLN A 83 16.31 7.77 -12.47
C GLN A 83 15.73 7.09 -11.25
N LEU A 84 15.17 7.86 -10.34
CA LEU A 84 14.52 7.31 -9.16
C LEU A 84 13.34 6.38 -9.52
N ALA A 85 12.45 6.80 -10.41
CA ALA A 85 11.34 5.98 -10.87
C ALA A 85 11.85 4.66 -11.48
N GLN A 86 12.94 4.72 -12.24
CA GLN A 86 13.58 3.54 -12.80
C GLN A 86 14.14 2.60 -11.71
N ARG A 87 14.76 3.13 -10.66
CA ARG A 87 15.26 2.33 -9.52
C ARG A 87 14.12 1.65 -8.75
N ILE A 88 13.02 2.37 -8.52
CA ILE A 88 11.83 1.80 -7.86
C ILE A 88 11.22 0.71 -8.73
N ALA A 89 11.07 0.95 -10.04
CA ALA A 89 10.55 -0.03 -10.98
C ALA A 89 11.42 -1.30 -11.02
N ALA A 90 12.74 -1.15 -11.00
CA ALA A 90 13.68 -2.26 -10.95
C ALA A 90 13.57 -3.04 -9.63
N ALA A 91 13.56 -2.36 -8.49
CA ALA A 91 13.43 -2.98 -7.17
C ALA A 91 12.11 -3.76 -7.02
N LEU A 92 11.01 -3.22 -7.53
CA LEU A 92 9.70 -3.88 -7.50
C LEU A 92 9.65 -5.14 -8.38
N ASN A 93 10.51 -5.25 -9.40
CA ASN A 93 10.57 -6.40 -10.28
C ASN A 93 11.64 -7.45 -9.88
N VAL A 94 12.23 -7.33 -8.69
CA VAL A 94 13.15 -8.33 -8.14
C VAL A 94 12.38 -9.54 -7.62
N GLY A 95 12.83 -10.75 -7.96
CA GLY A 95 12.45 -11.96 -7.24
C GLY A 95 10.95 -12.30 -7.28
N ILE A 96 10.22 -11.82 -8.30
CA ILE A 96 8.79 -12.15 -8.45
C ILE A 96 8.64 -13.65 -8.69
N THR A 97 8.13 -14.37 -7.68
CA THR A 97 7.84 -15.81 -7.75
C THR A 97 6.39 -16.11 -8.09
N ASP A 98 5.50 -15.14 -7.90
CA ASP A 98 4.08 -15.27 -8.24
C ASP A 98 3.90 -15.33 -9.75
N MET A 99 3.38 -16.47 -10.23
CA MET A 99 3.23 -16.70 -11.66
C MET A 99 2.38 -15.60 -12.29
N GLY A 100 2.92 -14.90 -13.29
CA GLY A 100 2.19 -13.85 -14.00
C GLY A 100 1.97 -12.55 -13.21
N PHE A 101 2.40 -12.43 -11.95
CA PHE A 101 2.43 -11.14 -11.25
C PHE A 101 3.51 -10.24 -11.84
N TYR A 102 3.24 -8.95 -11.97
CA TYR A 102 4.27 -7.97 -12.30
C TYR A 102 3.88 -6.54 -11.92
N TRP A 103 4.90 -5.71 -11.73
CA TRP A 103 4.75 -4.28 -11.47
C TRP A 103 5.04 -3.46 -12.72
N VAL A 104 4.28 -2.38 -12.89
CA VAL A 104 4.58 -1.30 -13.84
C VAL A 104 4.65 0.01 -13.07
N THR A 105 5.62 0.86 -13.43
CA THR A 105 5.78 2.19 -12.83
C THR A 105 5.53 3.29 -13.85
N GLY A 106 4.71 4.26 -13.51
CA GLY A 106 4.50 5.50 -14.25
C GLY A 106 5.25 6.66 -13.59
N LEU A 107 5.87 7.49 -14.41
CA LEU A 107 6.34 8.82 -14.00
C LEU A 107 5.42 9.85 -14.63
N ALA A 108 4.70 10.63 -13.83
CA ALA A 108 3.87 11.72 -14.30
C ALA A 108 4.69 12.99 -14.60
N LYS A 109 4.12 13.91 -15.41
CA LYS A 109 4.79 15.17 -15.82
C LYS A 109 5.11 16.11 -14.66
N ASP A 110 4.32 16.05 -13.59
CA ASP A 110 4.54 16.76 -12.33
C ASP A 110 5.66 16.14 -11.47
N GLY A 111 6.23 15.01 -11.88
CA GLY A 111 7.27 14.28 -11.15
C GLY A 111 6.73 13.23 -10.18
N THR A 112 5.41 13.05 -10.08
CA THR A 112 4.81 12.01 -9.23
C THR A 112 5.15 10.62 -9.78
N ILE A 113 5.55 9.71 -8.89
CA ILE A 113 5.79 8.31 -9.22
C ILE A 113 4.56 7.53 -8.78
N VAL A 114 3.94 6.83 -9.72
CA VAL A 114 2.77 5.99 -9.48
C VAL A 114 3.09 4.57 -9.92
N VAL A 115 2.67 3.56 -9.16
CA VAL A 115 2.86 2.14 -9.46
C VAL A 115 1.52 1.45 -9.58
N ALA A 116 1.50 0.37 -10.36
CA ALA A 116 0.38 -0.53 -10.48
C ALA A 116 0.90 -1.96 -10.70
N ASN A 117 0.09 -2.95 -10.36
CA ASN A 117 0.33 -4.35 -10.72
C ASN A 117 -0.96 -4.96 -11.26
N ASN A 118 -0.86 -6.17 -11.80
CA ASN A 118 -1.96 -6.86 -12.46
C ASN A 118 -2.79 -7.77 -11.53
N TYR A 119 -2.66 -7.61 -10.21
CA TYR A 119 -3.30 -8.46 -9.22
C TYR A 119 -4.32 -7.64 -8.41
N GLY A 120 -5.60 -7.75 -8.79
CA GLY A 120 -6.68 -7.06 -8.10
C GLY A 120 -6.48 -5.54 -7.97
N LEU A 121 -7.01 -4.96 -6.90
CA LEU A 121 -6.89 -3.53 -6.60
C LEU A 121 -6.10 -3.34 -5.30
N GLY A 122 -5.06 -2.51 -5.30
CA GLY A 122 -4.30 -2.16 -4.11
C GLY A 122 -3.42 -3.26 -3.50
N TYR A 123 -3.33 -4.44 -4.11
CA TYR A 123 -2.51 -5.54 -3.59
C TYR A 123 -1.03 -5.21 -3.58
N ILE A 124 -0.37 -5.44 -2.45
CA ILE A 124 1.07 -5.32 -2.22
C ILE A 124 1.53 -6.57 -1.44
N PRO A 125 2.53 -7.32 -1.95
CA PRO A 125 3.11 -8.43 -1.20
C PRO A 125 3.65 -8.01 0.16
N ASP A 126 3.66 -8.95 1.12
CA ASP A 126 3.99 -8.68 2.53
C ASP A 126 5.39 -8.08 2.73
N ASP A 127 6.35 -8.53 1.93
CA ASP A 127 7.75 -8.15 1.99
C ASP A 127 8.07 -6.88 1.18
N VAL A 128 7.08 -6.29 0.50
CA VAL A 128 7.23 -5.08 -0.31
C VAL A 128 6.84 -3.84 0.50
N LYS A 129 7.75 -2.85 0.50
CA LYS A 129 7.49 -1.50 1.01
C LYS A 129 7.60 -0.49 -0.11
N LEU A 130 6.70 0.50 -0.10
CA LEU A 130 6.72 1.59 -1.08
C LEU A 130 7.28 2.86 -0.44
N PRO A 131 8.28 3.52 -1.07
CA PRO A 131 8.76 4.83 -0.62
C PRO A 131 7.62 5.85 -0.46
N ASP A 132 7.77 6.80 0.46
CA ASP A 132 6.70 7.73 0.87
C ASP A 132 6.05 8.51 -0.27
N ARG A 133 6.86 8.86 -1.28
CA ARG A 133 6.44 9.64 -2.46
C ARG A 133 5.76 8.82 -3.56
N VAL A 134 5.73 7.50 -3.46
CA VAL A 134 5.14 6.63 -4.48
C VAL A 134 3.63 6.52 -4.28
N LYS A 135 2.83 6.57 -5.34
CA LYS A 135 1.38 6.33 -5.27
C LYS A 135 1.06 4.95 -5.82
N MET A 136 0.03 4.29 -5.30
CA MET A 136 -0.48 3.04 -5.85
C MET A 136 -1.79 3.36 -6.59
N ALA A 137 -1.81 3.22 -7.91
CA ALA A 137 -2.89 3.71 -8.75
C ALA A 137 -4.26 3.12 -8.34
N THR A 138 -4.31 1.82 -8.12
CA THR A 138 -5.56 1.10 -7.81
C THR A 138 -6.00 1.23 -6.34
N ALA A 139 -5.17 1.81 -5.47
CA ALA A 139 -5.49 2.10 -4.07
C ALA A 139 -6.00 3.54 -3.85
N ASP A 140 -6.06 4.38 -4.89
CA ASP A 140 -6.50 5.76 -4.76
C ASP A 140 -8.03 5.86 -4.74
N GLU A 141 -8.60 5.87 -3.55
CA GLU A 141 -10.05 5.94 -3.32
C GLU A 141 -10.68 7.29 -3.72
N GLY A 142 -9.87 8.30 -4.11
CA GLY A 142 -10.39 9.48 -4.79
C GLY A 142 -11.00 9.15 -6.15
N ILE A 143 -10.61 8.02 -6.75
CA ILE A 143 -11.13 7.52 -8.02
C ILE A 143 -12.30 6.56 -7.76
N PRO A 144 -13.45 6.71 -8.46
CA PRO A 144 -14.61 5.85 -8.29
C PRO A 144 -14.30 4.35 -8.40
N ALA A 145 -14.96 3.53 -7.59
CA ALA A 145 -14.68 2.09 -7.49
C ALA A 145 -14.80 1.35 -8.83
N HIS A 146 -15.88 1.58 -9.59
CA HIS A 146 -16.06 0.97 -10.92
C HIS A 146 -14.95 1.35 -11.92
N VAL A 147 -14.46 2.59 -11.85
CA VAL A 147 -13.34 3.05 -12.68
C VAL A 147 -12.08 2.28 -12.32
N ARG A 148 -11.75 2.15 -11.03
CA ARG A 148 -10.61 1.34 -10.58
C ARG A 148 -10.78 -0.14 -10.94
N GLY A 149 -11.98 -0.68 -10.81
CA GLY A 149 -12.35 -2.05 -11.19
C GLY A 149 -12.06 -2.35 -12.66
N SER A 150 -12.35 -1.41 -13.56
CA SER A 150 -12.05 -1.53 -14.99
C SER A 150 -10.55 -1.67 -15.30
N TRP A 151 -9.67 -1.31 -14.37
CA TRP A 151 -8.22 -1.42 -14.50
C TRP A 151 -7.66 -2.72 -13.94
N ALA A 152 -8.46 -3.53 -13.27
CA ALA A 152 -8.01 -4.81 -12.73
C ALA A 152 -7.40 -5.66 -13.86
N THR A 153 -6.26 -6.30 -13.61
CA THR A 153 -5.42 -6.99 -14.61
C THR A 153 -4.73 -6.12 -15.67
N TYR A 154 -4.98 -4.81 -15.71
CA TYR A 154 -4.47 -3.87 -16.73
C TYR A 154 -3.64 -2.74 -16.09
N PRO A 155 -2.43 -3.01 -15.56
CA PRO A 155 -1.68 -2.03 -14.79
C PRO A 155 -1.31 -0.78 -15.58
N ILE A 156 -1.02 -0.88 -16.89
CA ILE A 156 -0.71 0.32 -17.70
C ILE A 156 -1.95 1.22 -17.86
N LEU A 157 -3.14 0.64 -17.97
CA LEU A 157 -4.39 1.38 -17.98
C LEU A 157 -4.63 2.09 -16.64
N ALA A 158 -4.31 1.42 -15.52
CA ALA A 158 -4.39 2.02 -14.19
C ALA A 158 -3.50 3.27 -14.05
N LEU A 159 -2.28 3.24 -14.61
CA LEU A 159 -1.38 4.41 -14.58
C LEU A 159 -1.95 5.60 -15.34
N HIS A 160 -2.53 5.37 -16.52
CA HIS A 160 -3.18 6.42 -17.31
C HIS A 160 -4.44 6.96 -16.64
N GLY A 161 -5.29 6.06 -16.15
CA GLY A 161 -6.50 6.44 -15.45
C GLY A 161 -6.23 7.26 -14.18
N TRP A 162 -5.19 6.89 -13.43
CA TRP A 162 -4.70 7.69 -12.31
C TRP A 162 -4.22 9.08 -12.77
N ALA A 163 -3.37 9.14 -13.79
CA ALA A 163 -2.86 10.42 -14.30
C ALA A 163 -3.98 11.34 -14.78
N GLN A 164 -4.95 10.79 -15.52
CA GLN A 164 -6.12 11.53 -16.01
C GLN A 164 -6.95 12.09 -14.86
N HIS A 165 -7.25 11.28 -13.83
CA HIS A 165 -8.00 11.74 -12.67
C HIS A 165 -7.32 12.90 -11.94
N HIS A 166 -5.99 12.88 -11.87
CA HIS A 166 -5.17 13.92 -11.23
C HIS A 166 -4.80 15.07 -12.16
N ASN A 167 -5.45 15.18 -13.34
CA ASN A 167 -5.22 16.24 -14.33
C ASN A 167 -3.74 16.39 -14.73
N THR A 168 -3.04 15.27 -14.86
CA THR A 168 -1.66 15.17 -15.31
C THR A 168 -1.53 14.15 -16.45
N GLU A 169 -0.32 13.97 -16.97
CA GLU A 169 -0.04 13.00 -18.03
C GLU A 169 1.20 12.19 -17.66
N LEU A 170 1.31 10.97 -18.19
CA LEU A 170 2.51 10.15 -18.04
C LEU A 170 3.65 10.72 -18.89
N ARG A 171 4.74 11.11 -18.24
CA ARG A 171 6.02 11.42 -18.86
C ARG A 171 6.73 10.16 -19.33
N ALA A 172 6.62 9.05 -18.59
CA ALA A 172 7.16 7.76 -18.99
C ALA A 172 6.43 6.59 -18.31
N VAL A 173 6.49 5.43 -18.96
CA VAL A 173 6.11 4.13 -18.39
C VAL A 173 7.36 3.25 -18.34
N ILE A 174 7.59 2.62 -17.18
CA ILE A 174 8.79 1.86 -16.84
C ILE A 174 8.38 0.42 -16.49
N ALA A 175 8.94 -0.54 -17.22
CA ALA A 175 8.65 -1.96 -17.11
C ALA A 175 9.73 -2.78 -17.82
N THR A 176 9.72 -4.10 -17.68
CA THR A 176 10.58 -4.99 -18.46
C THR A 176 10.12 -5.08 -19.91
N GLU A 177 10.99 -5.60 -20.79
CA GLU A 177 10.65 -5.77 -22.22
C GLU A 177 9.43 -6.69 -22.40
N ASP A 178 9.38 -7.83 -21.69
CA ASP A 178 8.28 -8.79 -21.78
C ASP A 178 6.94 -8.19 -21.36
N GLN A 179 6.94 -7.33 -20.35
CA GLN A 179 5.74 -6.64 -19.85
C GLN A 179 5.17 -5.62 -20.84
N LEU A 180 6.01 -5.05 -21.73
CA LEU A 180 5.59 -4.08 -22.75
C LEU A 180 5.46 -4.71 -24.15
N LYS A 181 5.75 -6.00 -24.29
CA LYS A 181 5.80 -6.67 -25.59
C LYS A 181 4.42 -6.68 -26.24
N GLY A 182 4.35 -6.14 -27.46
CA GLY A 182 3.11 -6.09 -28.23
C GLY A 182 2.09 -5.06 -27.72
N PHE A 183 2.46 -4.23 -26.75
CA PHE A 183 1.59 -3.19 -26.19
C PHE A 183 2.19 -1.79 -26.43
N ASP A 184 1.34 -0.82 -26.75
CA ASP A 184 1.73 0.59 -26.75
C ASP A 184 1.25 1.27 -25.46
N PRO A 185 2.16 1.67 -24.56
CA PRO A 185 1.77 2.24 -23.29
C PRO A 185 1.35 3.71 -23.40
N GLY A 186 1.15 4.27 -24.60
CA GLY A 186 0.63 5.64 -24.77
C GLY A 186 1.52 6.75 -24.20
N ALA A 187 2.76 6.44 -23.82
CA ALA A 187 3.75 7.33 -23.25
C ALA A 187 5.18 6.80 -23.56
N PRO A 188 6.23 7.64 -23.48
CA PRO A 188 7.60 7.18 -23.63
C PRO A 188 7.94 5.98 -22.75
N ARG A 189 8.65 4.99 -23.31
CA ARG A 189 9.02 3.75 -22.62
C ARG A 189 10.41 3.86 -22.02
N ILE A 190 10.56 3.40 -20.79
CA ILE A 190 11.88 3.11 -20.20
C ILE A 190 11.90 1.60 -19.92
N ILE A 191 12.67 0.88 -20.73
CA ILE A 191 12.76 -0.58 -20.62
C ILE A 191 13.81 -0.92 -19.55
N LEU A 192 13.42 -1.76 -18.60
CA LEU A 192 14.33 -2.36 -17.64
C LEU A 192 15.00 -3.57 -18.27
N HIS A 193 16.33 -3.52 -18.38
CA HIS A 193 17.11 -4.70 -18.74
C HIS A 193 17.36 -5.57 -17.51
N PRO A 194 17.65 -6.87 -17.69
CA PRO A 194 18.03 -7.75 -16.58
C PRO A 194 19.14 -7.17 -15.71
N ASP A 195 20.15 -6.53 -16.33
CA ASP A 195 21.26 -5.89 -15.65
C ASP A 195 20.87 -4.63 -14.85
N ASP A 196 19.65 -4.09 -15.00
CA ASP A 196 19.13 -3.00 -14.18
C ASP A 196 18.51 -3.48 -12.86
N ILE A 197 18.11 -4.76 -12.80
CA ILE A 197 17.42 -5.35 -11.64
C ILE A 197 18.46 -5.61 -10.52
N PRO A 198 18.28 -5.04 -9.32
CA PRO A 198 19.21 -5.29 -8.21
C PRO A 198 19.05 -6.69 -7.61
N ASP A 199 20.04 -7.14 -6.83
CA ASP A 199 19.99 -8.44 -6.14
C ASP A 199 18.88 -8.51 -5.08
N SER A 200 18.45 -7.36 -4.55
CA SER A 200 17.38 -7.24 -3.57
C SER A 200 16.43 -6.10 -3.92
N GLY A 201 15.13 -6.37 -3.85
CA GLY A 201 14.06 -5.38 -4.03
C GLY A 201 13.70 -4.62 -2.75
N GLN A 202 14.40 -4.88 -1.64
CA GLN A 202 14.07 -4.31 -0.34
C GLN A 202 14.22 -2.79 -0.35
N MET A 203 13.12 -2.10 -0.04
CA MET A 203 13.04 -0.64 0.04
C MET A 203 12.57 -0.23 1.43
N ALA A 204 12.98 0.96 1.87
CA ALA A 204 12.37 1.59 3.03
C ALA A 204 11.16 2.41 2.60
N GLY A 205 10.17 2.53 3.50
CA GLY A 205 8.96 3.29 3.28
C GLY A 205 7.77 2.65 3.95
N ARG A 206 6.61 2.87 3.35
CA ARG A 206 5.31 2.43 3.84
C ARG A 206 5.07 0.96 3.54
N HIS A 207 4.60 0.25 4.55
CA HIS A 207 4.07 -1.11 4.40
C HIS A 207 2.65 -1.07 3.79
N ARG A 208 2.15 -2.24 3.41
CA ARG A 208 0.90 -2.40 2.65
C ARG A 208 -0.33 -1.67 3.23
N LEU A 209 -0.57 -1.74 4.53
CA LEU A 209 -1.69 -1.03 5.17
C LEU A 209 -1.51 0.50 5.09
N GLN A 210 -0.30 1.02 5.34
CA GLN A 210 -0.01 2.46 5.22
C GLN A 210 -0.18 2.99 3.79
N VAL A 211 -0.08 2.13 2.76
CA VAL A 211 -0.29 2.54 1.38
C VAL A 211 -1.78 2.65 1.06
N ILE A 212 -2.58 1.63 1.43
CA ILE A 212 -3.99 1.57 1.05
C ILE A 212 -4.91 2.33 2.04
N SER A 213 -4.55 2.39 3.31
CA SER A 213 -5.32 3.11 4.34
C SER A 213 -4.38 3.78 5.36
N PRO A 214 -3.81 4.95 5.02
CA PRO A 214 -2.91 5.69 5.92
C PRO A 214 -3.55 6.06 7.27
N ASP A 215 -4.84 6.36 7.27
CA ASP A 215 -5.59 6.70 8.48
C ASP A 215 -5.75 5.49 9.41
N ALA A 216 -6.15 4.32 8.89
CA ALA A 216 -6.24 3.10 9.68
C ALA A 216 -4.88 2.69 10.26
N ALA A 217 -3.81 2.78 9.46
CA ALA A 217 -2.46 2.54 9.93
C ALA A 217 -2.05 3.50 11.06
N SER A 218 -2.38 4.78 10.94
CA SER A 218 -2.06 5.81 11.95
C SER A 218 -2.83 5.58 13.25
N LYS A 219 -4.12 5.23 13.14
CA LYS A 219 -4.96 4.85 14.28
C LYS A 219 -4.41 3.62 15.00
N LEU A 220 -4.04 2.58 14.26
CA LEU A 220 -3.44 1.36 14.83
C LEU A 220 -2.10 1.65 15.53
N ALA A 221 -1.26 2.51 14.94
CA ALA A 221 0.01 2.91 15.54
C ALA A 221 -0.16 3.69 16.86
N ALA A 222 -1.26 4.43 17.01
CA ALA A 222 -1.56 5.19 18.23
C ALA A 222 -2.07 4.30 19.39
N ILE A 223 -2.46 3.05 19.13
CA ILE A 223 -2.94 2.13 20.17
C ILE A 223 -1.76 1.61 20.98
N THR A 224 -1.86 1.77 22.30
CA THR A 224 -0.87 1.25 23.25
C THR A 224 -0.82 -0.29 23.21
N PRO A 225 0.32 -0.91 23.53
CA PRO A 225 0.43 -2.38 23.58
C PRO A 225 -0.69 -3.08 24.36
N THR A 226 -1.14 -2.49 25.47
CA THR A 226 -2.21 -3.05 26.32
C THR A 226 -3.61 -2.91 25.73
N GLY A 227 -3.83 -1.97 24.81
CA GLY A 227 -5.13 -1.72 24.18
C GLY A 227 -5.37 -2.49 22.88
N LEU A 228 -4.39 -3.27 22.38
CA LEU A 228 -4.50 -3.97 21.10
C LEU A 228 -5.61 -5.03 21.10
N SER A 229 -5.83 -5.72 22.21
CA SER A 229 -6.89 -6.72 22.31
C SER A 229 -8.30 -6.12 22.31
N GLU A 230 -8.44 -4.84 22.67
CA GLU A 230 -9.74 -4.15 22.76
C GLU A 230 -10.28 -3.74 21.38
N VAL A 231 -9.41 -3.69 20.36
CA VAL A 231 -9.81 -3.33 18.97
C VAL A 231 -10.09 -4.54 18.09
N LEU A 232 -9.90 -5.75 18.62
CA LEU A 232 -10.26 -6.97 17.94
C LEU A 232 -11.77 -7.24 18.09
N PRO A 233 -12.43 -7.83 17.08
CA PRO A 233 -13.75 -8.39 17.27
C PRO A 233 -13.72 -9.47 18.36
N PRO A 234 -14.88 -9.85 18.94
CA PRO A 234 -14.94 -10.93 19.91
C PRO A 234 -14.29 -12.22 19.35
N PRO A 235 -13.49 -12.94 20.16
CA PRO A 235 -12.87 -14.16 19.69
C PRO A 235 -13.93 -15.20 19.34
N PRO A 236 -13.69 -16.05 18.32
CA PRO A 236 -14.58 -17.15 18.01
C PRO A 236 -14.68 -18.12 19.20
N THR A 237 -15.85 -18.73 19.38
CA THR A 237 -16.08 -19.76 20.40
C THR A 237 -15.24 -21.01 20.17
N ASP A 238 -14.87 -21.28 18.90
CA ASP A 238 -13.97 -22.34 18.50
C ASP A 238 -12.52 -21.82 18.44
N ALA A 239 -11.64 -22.40 19.23
CA ALA A 239 -10.22 -22.05 19.28
C ALA A 239 -9.37 -22.81 18.24
N THR A 240 -9.99 -23.65 17.40
CA THR A 240 -9.29 -24.39 16.36
C THR A 240 -8.75 -23.42 15.30
N PRO A 241 -7.44 -23.48 14.95
CA PRO A 241 -6.89 -22.65 13.89
C PRO A 241 -7.60 -22.91 12.55
N PRO A 242 -7.95 -21.85 11.78
CA PRO A 242 -8.49 -22.02 10.44
C PRO A 242 -7.50 -22.75 9.53
N GLU A 243 -8.01 -23.62 8.65
CA GLU A 243 -7.19 -24.29 7.64
C GLU A 243 -6.51 -23.26 6.71
N ASP A 244 -5.20 -23.33 6.50
CA ASP A 244 -4.52 -22.41 5.57
C ASP A 244 -4.68 -22.86 4.12
N ARG A 245 -5.71 -22.34 3.45
CA ARG A 245 -6.02 -22.60 2.03
C ARG A 245 -5.44 -21.53 1.08
N ARG A 246 -4.56 -20.64 1.56
CA ARG A 246 -4.06 -19.51 0.76
C ARG A 246 -3.41 -19.95 -0.54
N ALA A 247 -2.63 -21.03 -0.56
CA ALA A 247 -1.99 -21.51 -1.79
C ALA A 247 -3.01 -21.91 -2.87
N LEU A 248 -4.09 -22.60 -2.48
CA LEU A 248 -5.16 -23.00 -3.39
C LEU A 248 -5.94 -21.78 -3.88
N LEU A 249 -6.31 -20.88 -2.99
CA LEU A 249 -7.06 -19.67 -3.35
C LEU A 249 -6.22 -18.69 -4.19
N TRP A 250 -4.91 -18.64 -3.97
CA TRP A 250 -4.00 -17.81 -4.77
C TRP A 250 -3.90 -18.30 -6.22
N PHE A 251 -3.88 -19.62 -6.42
CA PHE A 251 -4.00 -20.20 -7.76
C PHE A 251 -5.30 -19.75 -8.44
N GLU A 252 -6.39 -19.66 -7.68
CA GLU A 252 -7.66 -19.18 -8.22
C GLU A 252 -7.62 -17.69 -8.61
N VAL A 253 -6.92 -16.84 -7.86
CA VAL A 253 -6.68 -15.42 -8.20
C VAL A 253 -5.86 -15.27 -9.48
N PHE A 254 -4.86 -16.11 -9.65
CA PHE A 254 -3.98 -16.07 -10.82
C PHE A 254 -4.69 -16.55 -12.10
N ARG A 255 -5.47 -17.64 -12.02
CA ARG A 255 -6.03 -18.36 -13.18
C ARG A 255 -6.74 -17.48 -14.23
N PRO A 256 -7.52 -16.44 -13.89
CA PRO A 256 -8.11 -15.52 -14.88
C PRO A 256 -7.07 -14.81 -15.78
N LEU A 257 -5.84 -14.61 -15.29
CA LEU A 257 -4.75 -13.99 -16.05
C LEU A 257 -4.22 -14.89 -17.19
N LEU A 258 -4.52 -16.19 -17.16
CA LEU A 258 -4.22 -17.10 -18.27
C LEU A 258 -5.14 -16.90 -19.48
N SER A 259 -6.23 -16.14 -19.31
CA SER A 259 -7.23 -15.90 -20.35
C SER A 259 -7.02 -14.55 -21.03
N ASN A 260 -7.32 -14.50 -22.33
CA ASN A 260 -7.44 -13.26 -23.10
C ASN A 260 -8.87 -12.70 -23.11
N SER A 261 -9.78 -13.26 -22.29
CA SER A 261 -11.15 -12.76 -22.17
C SER A 261 -11.16 -11.30 -21.69
N PRO A 262 -11.95 -10.40 -22.32
CA PRO A 262 -12.13 -9.04 -21.81
C PRO A 262 -12.82 -9.01 -20.43
N ASP A 263 -13.58 -10.06 -20.09
CA ASP A 263 -14.33 -10.15 -18.84
C ASP A 263 -13.51 -10.78 -17.69
N ARG A 264 -12.19 -10.97 -17.86
CA ARG A 264 -11.35 -11.61 -16.84
C ARG A 264 -11.21 -10.79 -15.57
N ALA A 265 -11.37 -9.47 -15.65
CA ALA A 265 -11.15 -8.55 -14.54
C ALA A 265 -12.17 -8.77 -13.40
N PRO A 266 -13.50 -8.72 -13.63
CA PRO A 266 -14.47 -9.05 -12.59
C PRO A 266 -14.30 -10.45 -11.99
N VAL A 267 -13.94 -11.45 -12.83
CA VAL A 267 -13.67 -12.82 -12.35
C VAL A 267 -12.45 -12.85 -11.42
N GLN A 268 -11.36 -12.17 -11.77
CA GLN A 268 -10.18 -12.06 -10.92
C GLN A 268 -10.51 -11.39 -9.59
N LEU A 269 -11.25 -10.28 -9.62
CA LEU A 269 -11.66 -9.56 -8.42
C LEU A 269 -12.51 -10.44 -7.51
N GLN A 270 -13.44 -11.22 -8.06
CA GLN A 270 -14.24 -12.17 -7.27
C GLN A 270 -13.39 -13.27 -6.62
N CYS A 271 -12.41 -13.83 -7.33
CA CYS A 271 -11.47 -14.79 -6.75
C CYS A 271 -10.60 -14.15 -5.66
N PHE A 272 -10.21 -12.88 -5.85
CA PHE A 272 -9.40 -12.15 -4.89
C PHE A 272 -10.18 -11.81 -3.63
N ILE A 273 -11.46 -11.46 -3.72
CA ILE A 273 -12.34 -11.29 -2.55
C ILE A 273 -12.32 -12.56 -1.69
N THR A 274 -12.52 -13.75 -2.29
CA THR A 274 -12.45 -15.03 -1.58
C THR A 274 -11.09 -15.26 -0.92
N TYR A 275 -9.99 -14.92 -1.61
CA TYR A 275 -8.64 -15.02 -1.04
C TYR A 275 -8.46 -14.06 0.14
N ALA A 276 -8.87 -12.80 0.00
CA ALA A 276 -8.75 -11.77 1.01
C ALA A 276 -9.59 -12.12 2.25
N ASP A 277 -10.79 -12.66 2.06
CA ASP A 277 -11.66 -13.15 3.13
C ASP A 277 -11.00 -14.29 3.92
N HIS A 278 -10.40 -15.27 3.22
CA HIS A 278 -9.63 -16.32 3.88
C HIS A 278 -8.37 -15.79 4.59
N ALA A 279 -7.68 -14.81 3.99
CA ALA A 279 -6.48 -14.23 4.56
C ALA A 279 -6.77 -13.38 5.81
N GLN A 280 -7.89 -12.65 5.85
CA GLN A 280 -8.31 -11.91 7.04
C GLN A 280 -8.66 -12.84 8.20
N GLU A 281 -9.27 -14.01 7.95
CA GLU A 281 -9.56 -15.01 9.00
C GLU A 281 -8.26 -15.52 9.66
N LEU A 282 -7.25 -15.85 8.86
CA LEU A 282 -5.94 -16.28 9.36
C LEU A 282 -5.23 -15.17 10.14
N ALA A 283 -5.27 -13.93 9.65
CA ALA A 283 -4.66 -12.78 10.31
C ALA A 283 -5.36 -12.48 11.65
N LEU A 284 -6.68 -12.56 11.69
CA LEU A 284 -7.47 -12.35 12.90
C LEU A 284 -7.17 -13.43 13.96
N HIS A 285 -7.10 -14.71 13.54
CA HIS A 285 -6.69 -15.79 14.43
C HIS A 285 -5.28 -15.53 15.01
N ARG A 286 -4.31 -15.09 14.19
CA ARG A 286 -2.97 -14.72 14.66
C ARG A 286 -3.02 -13.56 15.65
N ALA A 287 -3.85 -12.54 15.41
CA ALA A 287 -3.98 -11.40 16.30
C ALA A 287 -4.54 -11.77 17.69
N HIS A 288 -5.47 -12.73 17.77
CA HIS A 288 -5.96 -13.24 19.05
C HIS A 288 -4.93 -14.10 19.81
N ASN A 289 -4.03 -14.78 19.09
CA ASN A 289 -3.09 -15.73 19.67
C ASN A 289 -1.65 -15.22 19.78
N ALA A 290 -1.39 -13.97 19.38
CA ALA A 290 -0.06 -13.37 19.47
C ALA A 290 0.39 -13.23 20.93
N THR A 291 1.63 -13.61 21.21
CA THR A 291 2.17 -13.61 22.58
C THR A 291 2.87 -12.31 22.97
N ASP A 292 3.18 -11.45 22.00
CA ASP A 292 3.72 -10.12 22.22
C ASP A 292 3.00 -9.06 21.37
N ALA A 293 3.13 -7.81 21.81
CA ALA A 293 2.40 -6.70 21.24
C ALA A 293 2.90 -6.25 19.86
N ALA A 294 4.13 -6.60 19.45
CA ALA A 294 4.62 -6.26 18.13
C ALA A 294 3.97 -7.20 17.10
N ASP A 295 3.98 -8.50 17.37
CA ASP A 295 3.34 -9.52 16.56
C ASP A 295 1.82 -9.33 16.51
N GLN A 296 1.19 -8.99 17.65
CA GLN A 296 -0.24 -8.69 17.69
C GLN A 296 -0.59 -7.50 16.81
N ARG A 297 0.18 -6.42 16.88
CA ARG A 297 -0.04 -5.22 16.04
C ARG A 297 0.16 -5.53 14.56
N ALA A 298 1.17 -6.32 14.20
CA ALA A 298 1.39 -6.74 12.81
C ALA A 298 0.21 -7.59 12.30
N ALA A 299 -0.27 -8.55 13.08
CA ALA A 299 -1.42 -9.37 12.73
C ALA A 299 -2.72 -8.55 12.59
N ILE A 300 -2.93 -7.54 13.46
CA ILE A 300 -4.05 -6.59 13.32
C ILE A 300 -3.91 -5.77 12.03
N ALA A 301 -2.70 -5.28 11.72
CA ALA A 301 -2.45 -4.52 10.50
C ALA A 301 -2.77 -5.35 9.24
N ASP A 302 -2.39 -6.62 9.24
CA ASP A 302 -2.69 -7.57 8.17
C ASP A 302 -4.17 -7.85 8.05
N TRP A 303 -4.85 -8.07 9.17
CA TRP A 303 -6.30 -8.27 9.21
C TRP A 303 -7.04 -7.08 8.58
N ILE A 304 -6.72 -5.85 9.00
CA ILE A 304 -7.31 -4.63 8.44
C ILE A 304 -6.97 -4.48 6.95
N TYR A 305 -5.73 -4.80 6.55
CA TYR A 305 -5.31 -4.73 5.14
C TYR A 305 -6.15 -5.65 4.25
N TRP A 306 -6.34 -6.91 4.65
CA TRP A 306 -7.14 -7.88 3.89
C TRP A 306 -8.62 -7.51 3.86
N GLN A 307 -9.15 -7.01 4.98
CA GLN A 307 -10.52 -6.49 5.03
C GLN A 307 -10.71 -5.34 4.04
N HIS A 308 -9.79 -4.37 4.02
CA HIS A 308 -9.89 -3.22 3.13
C HIS A 308 -9.77 -3.63 1.66
N LEU A 309 -8.87 -4.56 1.32
CA LEU A 309 -8.79 -5.14 -0.03
C LEU A 309 -10.11 -5.78 -0.47
N SER A 310 -10.72 -6.59 0.40
CA SER A 310 -12.00 -7.26 0.10
C SER A 310 -13.08 -6.22 -0.24
N VAL A 311 -13.22 -5.17 0.57
CA VAL A 311 -14.17 -4.06 0.34
C VAL A 311 -13.88 -3.32 -0.96
N LEU A 312 -12.62 -2.94 -1.21
CA LEU A 312 -12.24 -2.24 -2.45
C LEU A 312 -12.67 -3.01 -3.71
N MET A 313 -12.55 -4.33 -3.69
CA MET A 313 -12.87 -5.18 -4.82
C MET A 313 -14.37 -5.48 -4.90
N GLN A 314 -15.07 -5.62 -3.77
CA GLN A 314 -16.53 -5.73 -3.71
C GLN A 314 -17.21 -4.49 -4.31
N ASP A 315 -16.79 -3.29 -3.90
CA ASP A 315 -17.35 -2.03 -4.41
C ASP A 315 -17.12 -1.88 -5.92
N ALA A 316 -15.96 -2.34 -6.40
CA ALA A 316 -15.60 -2.30 -7.81
C ALA A 316 -16.53 -3.18 -8.67
N ILE A 317 -16.88 -4.38 -8.21
CA ILE A 317 -17.76 -5.31 -8.97
C ILE A 317 -19.26 -5.11 -8.70
N ALA A 318 -19.64 -4.56 -7.54
CA ALA A 318 -21.05 -4.31 -7.21
C ALA A 318 -21.67 -3.22 -8.09
N THR A 319 -20.86 -2.27 -8.57
CA THR A 319 -21.33 -1.16 -9.40
C THR A 319 -21.77 -1.63 -10.80
N ASP A 320 -21.19 -2.72 -11.32
CA ASP A 320 -21.55 -3.30 -12.62
C ASP A 320 -22.91 -4.03 -12.61
N ALA A 321 -23.48 -4.30 -11.43
CA ALA A 321 -24.78 -4.98 -11.29
C ALA A 321 -25.99 -4.04 -11.44
N THR A 322 -25.78 -2.74 -11.68
CA THR A 322 -26.85 -1.72 -11.73
C THR A 322 -27.11 -1.09 -13.10
N VAL A 323 -26.65 -1.72 -14.18
CA VAL A 323 -26.91 -1.29 -15.57
C VAL A 323 -27.86 -2.24 -16.30
#